data_AF-A0A936FZT8-F1
#
_entry.id   AF-A0A936FZT8-F1
#
_cell.length_a   1.000
_cell.length_b   1.000
_cell.length_c   1.000
_cell.angle_alpha   90.00
_cell.angle_beta   90.00
_cell.angle_gamma   90.00
#
_symmetry.space_group_name_H-M   'P 1'
#
loop_
_entity.id
_entity.type
_entity.pdbx_description
1 polymer ?
#
loop_
_entity_poly.entity_id
_entity_poly.type
_entity_poly.pdbx_seq_one_letter_code
_entity_poly.pdbx_strand_id
1 'polypeptide(L)'
;MNGQDYLHAAGRVETAKGVDPWTALMQVFVARLQGMDVPAPLQPALDQAASHWSGGAGALLEVKAGVWEYIEAIGSSGADLMTSEGRTARALLCVLDPAGDEEARSMSAEWFAAMTDDQQAAG
;
A
#
# COMPACT_ATOMS: atom_id res chain seq x y z
N MET A 1 -1.07 -9.86 9.55
CA MET A 1 -2.42 -9.24 9.63
C MET A 1 -3.13 -9.61 8.35
N ASN A 2 -4.29 -10.26 8.40
CA ASN A 2 -4.95 -10.76 7.17
C ASN A 2 -5.77 -9.65 6.47
N GLY A 3 -6.28 -9.93 5.26
CA GLY A 3 -7.08 -8.97 4.50
C GLY A 3 -8.34 -8.48 5.23
N GLN A 4 -9.01 -9.36 5.98
CA GLN A 4 -10.21 -9.00 6.75
C GLN A 4 -9.87 -8.03 7.89
N ASP A 5 -8.73 -8.20 8.55
CA ASP A 5 -8.27 -7.28 9.59
C ASP A 5 -8.08 -5.85 9.05
N TYR A 6 -7.52 -5.72 7.84
CA TYR A 6 -7.38 -4.42 7.16
C TYR A 6 -8.74 -3.80 6.80
N LEU A 7 -9.68 -4.60 6.29
CA LEU A 7 -11.05 -4.12 6.01
C LEU A 7 -11.78 -3.68 7.28
N HIS A 8 -11.63 -4.42 8.38
CA HIS A 8 -12.17 -4.04 9.68
C HIS A 8 -11.54 -2.76 10.22
N ALA A 9 -10.23 -2.58 10.05
CA ALA A 9 -9.54 -1.34 10.41
C ALA A 9 -10.03 -0.15 9.56
N ALA A 10 -10.22 -0.36 8.25
CA ALA A 10 -10.75 0.64 7.35
C ALA A 10 -12.17 1.07 7.76
N GLY A 11 -13.05 0.14 8.13
CA GLY A 11 -14.40 0.47 8.60
C GLY A 11 -14.43 1.35 9.87
N ARG A 12 -13.42 1.20 10.75
CA ARG A 12 -13.27 2.11 11.90
C ARG A 12 -12.84 3.51 11.46
N VAL A 13 -11.94 3.61 10.49
CA VAL A 13 -11.48 4.90 9.93
C VAL A 13 -12.61 5.60 9.19
N GLU A 14 -13.36 4.88 8.36
CA GLU A 14 -14.57 5.35 7.67
C GLU A 14 -15.54 6.00 8.66
N THR A 15 -15.91 5.26 9.71
CA THR A 15 -16.84 5.76 10.74
C THR A 15 -16.28 6.97 11.50
N ALA A 16 -15.00 6.94 11.87
CA ALA A 16 -14.40 7.96 12.71
C ALA A 16 -14.12 9.28 11.96
N LYS A 17 -13.82 9.22 10.66
CA LYS A 17 -13.41 10.37 9.85
C LYS A 17 -14.46 10.80 8.82
N GLY A 18 -15.48 9.99 8.57
CA GLY A 18 -16.50 10.28 7.56
C GLY A 18 -15.95 10.32 6.13
N VAL A 19 -14.92 9.53 5.84
CA VAL A 19 -14.33 9.38 4.49
C VAL A 19 -14.96 8.20 3.76
N ASP A 20 -14.83 8.13 2.44
CA ASP A 20 -15.31 6.98 1.68
C ASP A 20 -14.51 5.70 2.00
N PRO A 21 -15.07 4.51 1.72
CA PRO A 21 -14.45 3.25 2.11
C PRO A 21 -13.11 2.94 1.42
N TRP A 22 -12.87 3.47 0.21
CA TRP A 22 -11.59 3.30 -0.48
C TRP A 22 -10.52 4.16 0.20
N THR A 23 -10.80 5.44 0.41
CA THR A 23 -9.91 6.35 1.14
C THR A 23 -9.57 5.81 2.54
N ALA A 24 -10.56 5.27 3.26
CA ALA A 24 -10.35 4.66 4.57
C ALA A 24 -9.34 3.48 4.50
N LEU A 25 -9.47 2.61 3.51
CA LEU A 25 -8.54 1.49 3.31
C LEU A 25 -7.13 1.98 2.97
N MET A 26 -7.02 2.95 2.06
CA MET A 26 -5.74 3.51 1.65
C MET A 26 -5.01 4.16 2.84
N GLN A 27 -5.72 4.88 3.71
CA GLN A 27 -5.12 5.44 4.93
C GLN A 27 -4.60 4.36 5.88
N VAL A 28 -5.29 3.22 6.00
CA VAL A 28 -4.82 2.09 6.82
C VAL A 28 -3.56 1.47 6.22
N PHE A 29 -3.52 1.24 4.91
CA PHE A 29 -2.34 0.70 4.23
C PHE A 29 -1.13 1.64 4.33
N VAL A 30 -1.33 2.94 4.13
CA VAL A 30 -0.27 3.95 4.30
C VAL A 30 0.29 3.90 5.72
N ALA A 31 -0.57 3.89 6.73
CA ALA A 31 -0.14 3.83 8.13
C ALA A 31 0.65 2.54 8.42
N ARG A 32 0.27 1.42 7.80
CA ARG A 32 1.02 0.17 7.91
C ARG A 32 2.39 0.26 7.26
N LEU A 33 2.48 0.78 6.03
CA LEU A 33 3.74 0.96 5.29
C LEU A 33 4.70 1.89 6.03
N GLN A 34 4.20 2.97 6.64
CA GLN A 34 5.00 3.87 7.47
C GLN A 34 5.61 3.21 8.72
N GLY A 35 5.04 2.07 9.15
CA GLY A 35 5.57 1.24 10.24
C GLY A 35 6.48 0.10 9.75
N MET A 36 6.81 0.04 8.47
CA MET A 36 7.69 -0.97 7.88
C MET A 36 9.05 -0.36 7.50
N ASP A 37 10.03 -1.23 7.24
CA ASP A 37 11.31 -0.81 6.66
C ASP A 37 11.14 -0.61 5.15
N VAL A 38 10.82 0.62 4.75
CA VAL A 38 10.57 0.98 3.36
C VAL A 38 11.89 1.36 2.70
N PRO A 39 12.27 0.73 1.58
CA PRO A 39 13.48 1.09 0.84
C PRO A 39 13.53 2.59 0.55
N ALA A 40 14.68 3.23 0.83
CA ALA A 40 14.84 4.68 0.66
C ALA A 40 14.39 5.23 -0.72
N PRO A 41 14.62 4.54 -1.87
CA PRO A 41 14.10 4.98 -3.16
C PRO A 41 12.58 5.07 -3.25
N LEU A 42 11.85 4.31 -2.42
CA LEU A 42 10.39 4.25 -2.41
C LEU A 42 9.76 5.25 -1.41
N GLN A 43 10.54 5.81 -0.49
CA GLN A 43 10.04 6.75 0.51
C GLN A 43 9.27 7.94 -0.10
N PRO A 44 9.72 8.58 -1.19
CA PRO A 44 8.98 9.69 -1.80
C PRO A 44 7.58 9.29 -2.29
N ALA A 45 7.43 8.06 -2.80
CA ALA A 45 6.13 7.55 -3.24
C ALA A 45 5.19 7.28 -2.06
N LEU A 46 5.71 6.78 -0.94
CA LEU A 46 4.94 6.63 0.30
C LEU A 46 4.50 8.00 0.86
N ASP A 47 5.39 8.99 0.88
CA ASP A 47 5.07 10.33 1.35
C ASP A 47 3.98 10.99 0.50
N GLN A 48 4.04 10.79 -0.81
CA GLN A 48 3.01 11.27 -1.74
C GLN A 48 1.66 10.58 -1.54
N ALA A 49 1.67 9.26 -1.31
CA ALA A 49 0.45 8.52 -0.95
C ALA A 49 -0.14 9.06 0.36
N ALA A 50 0.69 9.26 1.39
CA ALA A 50 0.25 9.79 2.67
C ALA A 50 -0.36 11.20 2.56
N SER A 51 0.27 12.08 1.78
CA SER A 51 -0.25 13.40 1.47
C SER A 51 -1.62 13.30 0.77
N HIS A 52 -1.71 12.53 -0.31
CA HIS A 52 -2.94 12.38 -1.10
C HIS A 52 -4.12 11.89 -0.26
N TRP A 53 -3.95 10.78 0.46
CA TRP A 53 -5.03 10.17 1.25
C TRP A 53 -5.39 10.96 2.51
N SER A 54 -4.61 11.99 2.86
CA SER A 54 -4.94 12.97 3.90
C SER A 54 -5.67 14.22 3.39
N GLY A 55 -6.00 14.27 2.09
CA GLY A 55 -6.67 15.40 1.44
C GLY A 55 -5.73 16.39 0.75
N GLY A 56 -4.44 16.07 0.67
CA GLY A 56 -3.46 16.82 -0.11
C GLY A 56 -3.56 16.53 -1.61
N ALA A 57 -2.88 17.36 -2.41
CA ALA A 57 -2.63 17.02 -3.81
C ALA A 57 -1.59 15.90 -3.88
N GLY A 58 -1.76 14.96 -4.81
CA GLY A 58 -0.79 13.89 -5.02
C GLY A 58 -0.86 13.37 -6.45
N ALA A 59 0.30 13.13 -7.06
CA ALA A 59 0.44 12.58 -8.39
C ALA A 59 0.59 11.06 -8.33
N LEU A 60 -0.39 10.36 -7.75
CA LEU A 60 -0.31 8.91 -7.46
C LEU A 60 0.13 8.08 -8.67
N LEU A 61 -0.40 8.38 -9.86
CA LEU A 61 -0.06 7.67 -11.09
C LEU A 61 1.38 7.89 -11.55
N GLU A 62 1.92 9.10 -11.34
CA GLU A 62 3.31 9.43 -11.71
C GLU A 62 4.27 8.67 -10.80
N VAL A 63 4.05 8.72 -9.48
CA VAL A 63 4.89 7.97 -8.54
C VAL A 63 4.73 6.46 -8.68
N LYS A 64 3.54 5.98 -9.10
CA LYS A 64 3.30 4.57 -9.41
C LYS A 64 4.23 4.04 -10.50
N ALA A 65 4.53 4.85 -11.52
CA ALA A 65 5.47 4.48 -12.57
C ALA A 65 6.89 4.24 -11.99
N GLY A 66 7.37 5.14 -11.12
CA GLY A 66 8.68 4.97 -10.47
C GLY A 66 8.76 3.74 -9.56
N VAL A 67 7.66 3.36 -8.90
CA VAL A 67 7.61 2.11 -8.12
C VAL A 67 7.70 0.88 -9.03
N TRP A 68 7.09 0.91 -10.21
CA TRP A 68 7.25 -0.17 -11.19
C TRP A 68 8.68 -0.28 -11.71
N GLU A 69 9.33 0.83 -12.02
CA GLU A 69 10.74 0.85 -12.43
C GLU A 69 11.66 0.26 -11.35
N TYR A 70 11.38 0.56 -10.08
CA TYR A 70 12.10 -0.06 -8.95
C TYR A 70 11.90 -1.58 -8.91
N ILE A 71 10.66 -2.07 -9.08
CA ILE A 71 10.37 -3.51 -9.11
C ILE A 71 11.09 -4.19 -10.28
N GLU A 72 11.08 -3.58 -11.47
CA GLU A 72 11.76 -4.10 -12.66
C GLU A 72 13.28 -4.19 -12.47
N ALA A 73 13.87 -3.29 -11.68
CA ALA A 73 15.29 -3.31 -11.37
C ALA A 73 15.70 -4.47 -10.43
N ILE A 74 14.77 -5.03 -9.64
CA ILE A 74 15.03 -6.18 -8.76
C ILE A 74 15.28 -7.46 -9.58
N GLY A 75 14.63 -7.60 -10.73
CA GLY A 75 14.86 -8.72 -11.64
C GLY A 75 13.66 -9.11 -12.49
N SER A 76 13.71 -10.32 -13.03
CA SER A 76 12.64 -10.89 -13.86
C SER A 76 11.32 -11.00 -13.08
N SER A 77 10.19 -10.95 -13.79
CA SER A 77 8.85 -11.03 -13.19
C SER A 77 8.74 -12.17 -12.16
N GLY A 78 8.35 -11.82 -10.93
CA GLY A 78 8.18 -12.76 -9.81
C GLY A 78 9.39 -12.83 -8.86
N ALA A 79 10.58 -12.40 -9.28
CA ALA A 79 11.74 -12.34 -8.38
C ALA A 79 11.54 -11.31 -7.26
N ASP A 80 10.81 -10.23 -7.55
CA ASP A 80 10.43 -9.20 -6.59
C ASP A 80 9.64 -9.76 -5.40
N LEU A 81 8.77 -10.75 -5.65
CA LEU A 81 7.95 -11.40 -4.61
C LEU A 81 8.78 -12.24 -3.62
N MET A 82 10.03 -12.57 -3.97
CA MET A 82 10.94 -13.36 -3.12
C MET A 82 11.78 -12.49 -2.18
N THR A 83 11.70 -11.17 -2.30
CA THR A 83 12.49 -10.21 -1.52
C THR A 83 11.59 -9.34 -0.63
N SER A 84 12.07 -8.93 0.54
CA SER A 84 11.37 -7.94 1.38
C SER A 84 11.11 -6.64 0.64
N GLU A 85 12.11 -6.17 -0.11
CA GLU A 85 12.07 -4.90 -0.84
C GLU A 85 11.02 -4.94 -1.94
N GLY A 86 11.01 -5.98 -2.77
CA GLY A 86 10.04 -6.14 -3.85
C GLY A 86 8.62 -6.34 -3.33
N ARG A 87 8.43 -7.08 -2.23
CA ARG A 87 7.12 -7.20 -1.57
C ARG A 87 6.65 -5.86 -1.01
N THR A 88 7.54 -5.07 -0.41
CA THR A 88 7.21 -3.73 0.08
C THR A 88 6.82 -2.80 -1.08
N ALA A 89 7.54 -2.87 -2.20
CA ALA A 89 7.17 -2.14 -3.42
C ALA A 89 5.78 -2.56 -3.95
N ARG A 90 5.47 -3.86 -3.95
CA ARG A 90 4.15 -4.39 -4.33
C ARG A 90 3.04 -3.94 -3.40
N ALA A 91 3.30 -3.88 -2.09
CA ALA A 91 2.35 -3.35 -1.12
C ALA A 91 2.13 -1.83 -1.34
N LEU A 92 3.19 -1.09 -1.65
CA LEU A 92 3.11 0.33 -1.95
C LEU A 92 2.26 0.62 -3.19
N LEU A 93 2.30 -0.22 -4.23
CA LEU A 93 1.44 -0.04 -5.41
C LEU A 93 -0.05 -0.01 -5.06
N CYS A 94 -0.50 -0.72 -4.01
CA CYS A 94 -1.90 -0.69 -3.57
C CYS A 94 -2.37 0.70 -3.15
N VAL A 95 -1.49 1.51 -2.55
CA VAL A 95 -1.84 2.87 -2.09
C VAL A 95 -1.64 3.93 -3.16
N LEU A 96 -1.22 3.54 -4.36
CA LEU A 96 -1.06 4.42 -5.51
C LEU A 96 -2.20 4.27 -6.53
N ASP A 97 -3.21 3.46 -6.21
CA ASP A 97 -4.42 3.34 -7.01
C ASP A 97 -5.45 4.42 -6.61
N PRO A 98 -5.83 5.33 -7.54
CA PRO A 98 -6.59 6.53 -7.21
C PRO A 98 -8.05 6.27 -6.84
N ALA A 99 -8.59 5.10 -7.20
CA ALA A 99 -9.94 4.70 -6.88
C ALA A 99 -10.09 3.17 -6.95
N GLY A 100 -11.06 2.64 -6.23
CA GLY A 100 -11.46 1.25 -6.30
C GLY A 100 -12.88 1.06 -5.77
N ASP A 101 -13.58 0.08 -6.34
CA ASP A 101 -14.90 -0.35 -5.88
C ASP A 101 -14.78 -1.40 -4.75
N GLU A 102 -15.90 -2.02 -4.37
CA GLU A 102 -15.94 -3.02 -3.29
C GLU A 102 -15.09 -4.26 -3.58
N GLU A 103 -15.07 -4.72 -4.84
CA GLU A 103 -14.26 -5.85 -5.27
C GLU A 103 -12.78 -5.48 -5.22
N ALA A 104 -12.41 -4.35 -5.82
CA ALA A 104 -11.04 -3.83 -5.77
C ALA A 104 -10.56 -3.64 -4.33
N ARG A 105 -11.43 -3.16 -3.43
CA ARG A 105 -11.12 -2.99 -2.01
C ARG A 105 -10.79 -4.33 -1.33
N SER A 106 -11.60 -5.34 -1.60
CA SER A 106 -11.40 -6.68 -1.01
C SER A 106 -10.13 -7.34 -1.54
N MET A 107 -9.92 -7.31 -2.86
CA MET A 107 -8.70 -7.85 -3.49
C MET A 107 -7.44 -7.10 -3.04
N SER A 108 -7.51 -5.78 -2.92
CA SER A 108 -6.37 -4.98 -2.46
C SER A 108 -6.00 -5.31 -1.01
N ALA A 109 -6.98 -5.55 -0.14
CA ALA A 109 -6.73 -5.96 1.25
C ALA A 109 -6.05 -7.33 1.36
N GLU A 110 -6.49 -8.30 0.57
CA GLU A 110 -5.87 -9.63 0.53
C GLU A 110 -4.45 -9.57 -0.04
N TRP A 111 -4.26 -8.86 -1.16
CA TRP A 111 -2.94 -8.72 -1.77
C TRP A 111 -1.96 -7.97 -0.87
N PHE A 112 -2.39 -6.86 -0.26
CA PHE A 112 -1.57 -6.09 0.66
C PHE A 112 -1.18 -6.92 1.90
N ALA A 113 -2.11 -7.70 2.45
CA ALA A 113 -1.80 -8.63 3.53
C ALA A 113 -0.73 -9.65 3.11
N ALA A 114 -0.90 -10.29 1.95
CA ALA A 114 0.06 -11.25 1.42
C ALA A 114 1.46 -10.63 1.25
N MET A 115 1.56 -9.38 0.80
CA MET A 115 2.85 -8.72 0.63
C MET A 115 3.52 -8.36 1.97
N THR A 116 2.74 -8.06 3.01
CA THR A 116 3.25 -7.53 4.29
C THR A 116 3.38 -8.56 5.43
N ASP A 117 2.84 -9.78 5.27
CA ASP A 117 2.80 -10.79 6.33
C ASP A 117 4.20 -11.32 6.77
N ASP A 118 5.15 -11.52 5.86
CA ASP A 118 6.47 -12.08 6.23
C ASP A 118 7.38 -11.09 6.97
N GLN A 119 7.07 -9.80 6.95
CA GLN A 119 7.86 -8.79 7.65
C GLN A 119 7.57 -8.74 9.16
N GLN A 120 6.59 -9.50 9.66
CA GLN A 120 6.36 -9.66 11.11
C GLN A 120 7.23 -10.75 11.75
N ALA A 121 7.83 -11.66 10.98
CA ALA A 121 8.57 -12.81 11.52
C ALA A 121 10.06 -12.54 11.82
N ALA A 122 10.57 -11.36 11.49
CA ALA A 122 11.99 -10.99 11.63
C ALA A 122 12.25 -9.93 12.74
N GLY A 123 11.27 -9.68 13.62
CA GLY A 123 11.38 -8.74 14.74
C GLY A 123 11.43 -9.43 16.10
#